data_AF-A0A2D4GJP9-F1
#
_entry.id   AF-A0A2D4GJP9-F1
#
_cell.length_a   1.000
_cell.length_b   1.000
_cell.length_c   1.000
_cell.angle_alpha   90.00
_cell.angle_beta   90.00
_cell.angle_gamma   90.00
#
_symmetry.space_group_name_H-M   'P 1'
#
loop_
_entity.id
_entity.type
_entity.pdbx_description
1 polymer ?
#
loop_
_entity_poly.entity_id
_entity_poly.type
_entity_poly.pdbx_seq_one_letter_code
_entity_poly.pdbx_strand_id
1 'polypeptide(L)'
;MARYQQPSHVAAALEFLPGPTGSGKTTFISEYALDLCMQGVNTLWGSFEIHNVRLAKIMLTQFAMEKLDEQLEKYDEWADKFEDLPLHFMTFYGQQNIK
;
A
#
# COMPACT_ATOMS: atom_id res chain seq x y z
N MET A 1 -26.84 -22.07 18.35
CA MET A 1 -27.11 -20.90 17.50
C MET A 1 -26.48 -19.68 18.15
N ALA A 2 -25.25 -19.33 17.74
CA ALA A 2 -24.58 -18.10 18.15
C ALA A 2 -24.39 -17.25 16.89
N ARG A 3 -24.86 -16.00 16.96
CA ARG A 3 -24.94 -15.05 15.87
C ARG A 3 -23.54 -14.79 15.31
N TYR A 4 -23.39 -14.98 14.00
CA TYR A 4 -22.26 -14.47 13.23
C TYR A 4 -22.31 -12.94 13.33
N GLN A 5 -21.43 -12.37 14.16
CA GLN A 5 -21.26 -10.92 14.26
C GLN A 5 -20.67 -10.47 12.92
N GLN A 6 -21.50 -9.84 12.08
CA GLN A 6 -21.06 -9.11 10.89
C GLN A 6 -19.90 -8.18 11.29
N PRO A 7 -18.78 -8.12 10.55
CA PRO A 7 -17.74 -7.13 10.85
C PRO A 7 -18.39 -5.75 10.77
N SER A 8 -18.26 -4.97 11.83
CA SER A 8 -18.70 -3.59 11.88
C SER A 8 -18.12 -2.83 10.70
N HIS A 9 -18.97 -2.16 9.92
CA HIS A 9 -18.54 -1.14 8.98
C HIS A 9 -17.54 -0.22 9.69
N VAL A 10 -16.32 -0.13 9.16
CA VAL A 10 -15.33 0.84 9.66
C VAL A 10 -15.94 2.22 9.46
N ALA A 11 -16.07 3.00 10.53
CA ALA A 11 -16.48 4.39 10.44
C ALA A 11 -15.50 5.13 9.51
N ALA A 12 -16.00 5.97 8.60
CA ALA A 12 -15.13 6.76 7.73
C ALA A 12 -14.27 7.71 8.60
N ALA A 13 -12.99 7.39 8.72
CA ALA A 13 -11.98 8.24 9.35
C ALA A 13 -11.19 8.96 8.24
N LEU A 14 -10.92 10.26 8.44
CA LEU A 14 -10.09 11.06 7.54
C LEU A 14 -8.90 11.59 8.32
N GLU A 15 -7.71 11.20 7.90
CA GLU A 15 -6.45 11.66 8.47
C GLU A 15 -5.67 12.49 7.46
N PHE A 16 -5.04 13.56 7.94
CA PHE A 16 -4.24 14.46 7.12
C PHE A 16 -2.83 14.55 7.70
N LEU A 17 -1.82 14.22 6.88
CA LEU A 17 -0.41 14.23 7.25
C LEU A 17 0.35 15.30 6.45
N PRO A 18 0.42 16.55 6.93
CA PRO A 18 1.19 17.61 6.27
C PRO A 18 2.69 17.47 6.53
N GLY A 19 3.52 17.93 5.59
CA GLY A 19 4.96 18.02 5.78
C GLY A 19 5.72 18.19 4.46
N PRO A 20 6.98 18.66 4.49
CA PRO A 20 7.79 18.86 3.29
C PRO A 20 8.17 17.54 2.62
N THR A 21 8.50 17.57 1.32
CA THR A 21 9.06 16.40 0.62
C THR A 21 10.28 15.86 1.35
N GLY A 22 10.43 14.53 1.41
CA GLY A 22 11.51 13.88 2.14
C GLY A 22 11.26 13.69 3.64
N SER A 23 10.16 14.18 4.20
CA SER A 23 9.83 13.99 5.63
C SER A 23 9.31 12.59 6.00
N GLY A 24 9.32 11.62 5.08
CA GLY A 24 8.88 10.24 5.33
C GLY A 24 7.37 9.97 5.24
N LYS A 25 6.53 10.94 4.81
CA LYS A 25 5.06 10.77 4.73
C LYS A 25 4.64 9.55 3.91
N THR A 26 5.16 9.44 2.69
CA THR A 26 4.79 8.33 1.80
C THR A 26 5.19 6.99 2.42
N THR A 27 6.38 6.92 3.03
CA THR A 27 6.89 5.74 3.74
C THR A 27 5.95 5.32 4.87
N PHE A 28 5.51 6.28 5.69
CA PHE A 28 4.58 6.01 6.78
C PHE A 28 3.21 5.55 6.28
N ILE A 29 2.64 6.24 5.30
CA ILE A 29 1.32 5.87 4.74
C ILE A 29 1.42 4.50 4.07
N SER A 30 2.56 4.14 3.45
CA SER A 30 2.75 2.85 2.81
C SER A 30 2.87 1.70 3.80
N GLU A 31 3.56 1.90 4.92
CA GLU A 31 3.52 0.96 6.06
C GLU A 31 2.10 0.80 6.62
N TYR A 32 1.39 1.90 6.85
CA TYR A 32 0.01 1.84 7.33
C TYR A 32 -0.94 1.11 6.37
N ALA A 33 -0.78 1.32 5.06
CA ALA A 33 -1.53 0.60 4.04
C ALA A 33 -1.22 -0.91 4.05
N LEU A 34 0.04 -1.30 4.26
CA LEU A 34 0.42 -2.71 4.41
C LEU A 34 -0.20 -3.33 5.66
N ASP A 35 -0.19 -2.62 6.78
CA ASP A 35 -0.82 -3.09 8.02
C ASP A 35 -2.33 -3.36 7.84
N LEU A 36 -3.02 -2.49 7.09
CA LEU A 36 -4.42 -2.69 6.72
C LEU A 36 -4.60 -3.91 5.81
N CYS A 37 -3.73 -4.06 4.80
CA CYS A 37 -3.77 -5.20 3.88
C CYS A 37 -3.54 -6.54 4.61
N MET A 38 -2.59 -6.59 5.53
CA MET A 38 -2.30 -7.78 6.35
C MET A 38 -3.45 -8.14 7.31
N GLN A 39 -4.30 -7.17 7.66
CA GLN A 39 -5.56 -7.40 8.39
C GLN A 39 -6.72 -7.83 7.48
N GLY A 40 -6.48 -7.97 6.17
CA GLY A 40 -7.51 -8.34 5.18
C GLY A 40 -8.40 -7.18 4.75
N VAL A 41 -7.99 -5.93 5.01
CA VAL A 41 -8.75 -4.74 4.58
C VAL A 41 -8.37 -4.39 3.15
N ASN A 42 -9.37 -4.41 2.25
CA ASN A 42 -9.20 -3.95 0.87
C ASN A 42 -8.73 -2.48 0.87
N THR A 43 -7.53 -2.26 0.36
CA THR A 43 -6.85 -0.96 0.43
C THR A 43 -6.57 -0.45 -0.98
N LEU A 44 -7.09 0.74 -1.30
CA LEU A 44 -6.82 1.42 -2.57
C LEU A 44 -5.80 2.53 -2.37
N TRP A 45 -4.67 2.46 -3.08
CA TRP A 45 -3.65 3.48 -3.09
C TRP A 45 -3.79 4.43 -4.29
N GLY A 46 -4.06 5.70 -4.01
CA GLY A 46 -4.05 6.78 -5.01
C GLY A 46 -2.76 7.59 -4.95
N SER A 47 -1.78 7.28 -5.81
CA SER A 47 -0.52 8.02 -5.91
C SER A 47 -0.54 9.03 -7.06
N PHE A 48 -0.29 10.30 -6.76
CA PHE A 48 -0.18 11.36 -7.78
C PHE A 48 1.26 11.87 -7.98
N GLU A 49 2.13 11.67 -6.99
CA GLU A 49 3.53 12.14 -7.04
C GLU A 49 4.50 11.01 -7.41
N ILE A 50 4.24 9.77 -6.98
CA ILE A 50 5.16 8.63 -7.12
C ILE A 50 4.54 7.57 -8.03
N HIS A 51 5.30 7.11 -9.03
CA HIS A 51 4.84 6.07 -9.96
C HIS A 51 4.57 4.73 -9.26
N ASN A 52 3.49 4.04 -9.64
CA ASN A 52 3.04 2.79 -9.01
C ASN A 52 4.13 1.71 -8.95
N VAL A 53 4.91 1.54 -10.03
CA VAL A 53 6.05 0.57 -10.05
C VAL A 53 7.10 0.88 -8.97
N ARG A 54 7.43 2.16 -8.76
CA ARG A 54 8.41 2.56 -7.74
C ARG A 54 7.82 2.36 -6.34
N LEU A 55 6.56 2.72 -6.16
CA LEU A 55 5.85 2.56 -4.90
C LEU A 55 5.71 1.08 -4.52
N ALA A 56 5.31 0.22 -5.45
CA ALA A 56 5.18 -1.22 -5.22
C ALA A 56 6.51 -1.85 -4.77
N LYS A 57 7.65 -1.44 -5.37
CA LYS A 57 8.98 -1.88 -4.91
C LYS A 57 9.28 -1.46 -3.47
N ILE A 58 8.97 -0.21 -3.12
CA ILE A 58 9.16 0.29 -1.75
C ILE A 58 8.28 -0.52 -0.77
N MET A 59 7.01 -0.72 -1.12
CA MET A 59 6.06 -1.47 -0.30
C MET A 59 6.44 -2.95 -0.17
N LEU A 60 6.95 -3.58 -1.23
CA LEU A 60 7.45 -4.96 -1.19
C LEU A 60 8.63 -5.08 -0.22
N THR A 61 9.60 -4.15 -0.28
CA THR A 61 10.73 -4.12 0.66
C THR A 61 10.27 -3.89 2.10
N GLN A 62 9.30 -2.98 2.32
CA GLN A 62 8.71 -2.76 3.64
C GLN A 62 7.99 -4.03 4.16
N PHE A 63 7.22 -4.70 3.30
CA PHE A 63 6.50 -5.93 3.62
C PHE A 63 7.45 -7.09 3.96
N ALA A 64 8.55 -7.22 3.22
CA ALA A 64 9.57 -8.23 3.47
C ALA A 64 10.36 -7.99 4.75
N MET A 65 10.34 -6.77 5.29
CA MET A 65 11.14 -6.34 6.46
C MET A 65 12.65 -6.60 6.30
N GLU A 66 13.11 -6.75 5.05
CA GLU A 66 14.48 -7.08 4.66
C GLU A 66 14.86 -6.32 3.37
N LYS A 67 16.16 -6.12 3.15
CA LYS A 67 16.65 -5.45 1.93
C LYS A 67 16.72 -6.44 0.77
N LEU A 68 15.65 -6.51 -0.02
CA LEU A 68 15.55 -7.43 -1.16
C LEU A 68 16.59 -7.20 -2.27
N ASP A 69 17.11 -5.97 -2.40
CA ASP A 69 18.19 -5.66 -3.36
C ASP A 69 19.48 -6.45 -3.07
N GLU A 70 19.69 -6.88 -1.82
CA GLU A 70 20.85 -7.67 -1.38
C GLU A 70 20.54 -9.18 -1.33
N GLN A 71 19.27 -9.59 -1.48
CA GLN A 71 18.78 -10.96 -1.26
C GLN A 71 17.81 -11.39 -2.37
N LEU A 72 18.31 -11.38 -3.61
CA LEU A 72 17.50 -11.64 -4.81
C LEU A 72 16.84 -13.02 -4.78
N GLU A 73 17.45 -14.01 -4.11
CA GLU A 73 16.86 -15.35 -3.97
C GLU A 73 15.53 -15.38 -3.19
N LYS A 74 15.28 -14.38 -2.34
CA LYS A 74 14.03 -14.26 -1.58
C LYS A 74 12.97 -13.42 -2.30
N TYR A 75 13.36 -12.75 -3.39
CA TYR A 75 12.48 -11.79 -4.07
C TYR A 75 11.19 -12.46 -4.54
N ASP A 76 11.28 -13.62 -5.20
CA ASP A 76 10.12 -14.34 -5.73
C ASP A 76 9.17 -14.77 -4.60
N GLU A 77 9.72 -15.31 -3.49
CA GLU A 77 8.93 -15.70 -2.32
C GLU A 77 8.13 -14.53 -1.73
N TRP A 78 8.76 -13.35 -1.61
CA TRP A 78 8.10 -12.16 -1.09
C TRP A 78 7.14 -11.54 -2.09
N ALA A 79 7.44 -11.60 -3.39
CA ALA A 79 6.57 -11.12 -4.44
C ALA A 79 5.26 -11.92 -4.47
N ASP A 80 5.33 -13.25 -4.36
CA ASP A 80 4.15 -14.13 -4.30
C ASP A 80 3.26 -13.76 -3.11
N LYS A 81 3.85 -13.62 -1.90
CA LYS A 81 3.11 -13.22 -0.69
C LYS A 81 2.54 -11.81 -0.79
N PHE A 82 3.23 -10.91 -1.48
CA PHE A 82 2.79 -9.53 -1.67
C PHE A 82 1.62 -9.45 -2.66
N GLU A 83 1.59 -10.31 -3.67
CA GLU A 83 0.48 -10.42 -4.62
C GLU A 83 -0.83 -10.89 -3.95
N ASP A 84 -0.72 -11.69 -2.88
CA ASP A 84 -1.88 -12.13 -2.07
C ASP A 84 -2.52 -11.01 -1.23
N LEU A 85 -1.86 -9.85 -1.07
CA LEU A 85 -2.41 -8.74 -0.31
C LEU A 85 -3.60 -8.08 -1.06
N PRO A 86 -4.67 -7.66 -0.35
CA PRO A 86 -5.79 -6.94 -0.95
C PRO A 86 -5.44 -5.45 -1.22
N LEU A 87 -4.32 -5.23 -1.90
CA LEU A 87 -3.75 -3.93 -2.23
C LEU A 87 -4.00 -3.62 -3.72
N HIS A 88 -4.63 -2.48 -3.98
CA HIS A 88 -4.92 -2.01 -5.33
C HIS A 88 -4.29 -0.65 -5.57
N PHE A 89 -3.69 -0.45 -6.74
CA PHE A 89 -3.18 0.85 -7.15
C PHE A 89 -4.15 1.51 -8.12
N MET A 90 -4.47 2.79 -7.91
CA MET A 90 -5.19 3.56 -8.91
C MET A 90 -4.33 3.69 -10.17
N THR A 91 -4.89 3.32 -11.32
CA THR A 91 -4.30 3.61 -12.62
C THR A 91 -4.65 5.03 -13.02
N PHE A 92 -3.72 5.96 -12.84
CA PHE A 92 -3.92 7.32 -13.32
C PHE A 92 -3.74 7.34 -14.84
N TYR A 93 -4.85 7.37 -15.58
CA TYR A 93 -4.86 7.89 -16.94
C TYR A 93 -4.94 9.40 -16.79
N GLY A 94 -3.78 10.07 -16.77
CA GLY A 94 -3.78 11.53 -16.76
C GLY A 94 -4.68 12.04 -17.88
N GLN A 95 -5.63 12.91 -17.52
CA GLN A 95 -6.29 13.72 -18.50
C GLN A 95 -5.20 14.36 -19.37
N GLN A 96 -5.19 13.93 -20.63
CA GLN A 96 -4.53 14.60 -21.73
C GLN A 96 -4.85 16.10 -21.64
N ASN A 97 -3.81 16.93 -21.66
CA ASN A 97 -3.82 18.37 -21.88
C ASN A 97 -5.22 18.99 -22.03
N ILE A 98 -5.71 19.65 -20.99
CA ILE A 98 -6.61 20.77 -21.23
C ILE A 98 -5.70 21.91 -21.69
N LYS A 99 -5.68 22.13 -23.00
CA LYS A 99 -5.09 23.32 -23.64
C LYS A 99 -5.77 24.59 -23.14
#